data_AF-A0A413RJT6-F1
#
_entry.id   AF-A0A413RJT6-F1
#
_cell.length_a   1.000
_cell.length_b   1.000
_cell.length_c   1.000
_cell.angle_alpha   90.00
_cell.angle_beta   90.00
_cell.angle_gamma   90.00
#
_symmetry.space_group_name_H-M   'P 1'
#
loop_
_entity.id
_entity.type
_entity.pdbx_description
1 polymer ?
#
loop_
_entity_poly.entity_id
_entity_poly.type
_entity_poly.pdbx_seq_one_letter_code
_entity_poly.pdbx_strand_id
1 'polypeptide(L)'
;MRTPVPHRVATTLITLVAPLVILGVAALVAVSWSDQLPDPVAVHWGTDGPDGFGSLASAIVPMLVVGALLAIGSWALAFLAGHASSTRRIAAGSSLGMSALLAVILLGSLDAQRGLTDATQAPGITTTLLVAIVAGLALGALAAVVTPGDGDQPATQPIAADAPRLTLGSTERAAWRRSAFSRTTLVVGIAAVLVVLVLTVVTRVWPLGLLALALAVLLLTMVAFDVSVDERGLVARSLLGWPTLSVPLDEVVEAGVATVHPVKDFGGWGYRLGRGGRTGIVLRGGDALEVRRTGDRVAVITVDDAATGAALLNTLADRARARR
;
A
#
# COMPACT_ATOMS: atom_id res chain seq x y z
N MET A 1 -15.83 15.18 -20.01
CA MET A 1 -15.13 15.96 -18.97
C MET A 1 -14.66 14.98 -17.91
N ARG A 2 -13.38 14.98 -17.52
CA ARG A 2 -12.91 14.08 -16.44
C ARG A 2 -13.46 14.60 -15.11
N THR A 3 -14.07 13.73 -14.33
CA THR A 3 -14.55 14.07 -12.99
C THR A 3 -13.36 14.53 -12.11
N PRO A 4 -13.56 15.57 -11.27
CA PRO A 4 -12.52 16.00 -10.35
C PRO A 4 -12.18 14.88 -9.38
N VAL A 5 -10.90 14.76 -9.00
CA VAL A 5 -10.46 13.84 -7.95
C VAL A 5 -11.26 14.08 -6.67
N PRO A 6 -11.83 13.05 -6.04
CA PRO A 6 -12.63 13.20 -4.83
C PRO A 6 -11.77 13.50 -3.58
N HIS A 7 -12.39 13.97 -2.51
CA HIS A 7 -11.76 14.17 -1.18
C HIS A 7 -10.47 15.03 -1.18
N ARG A 8 -10.40 16.06 -2.03
CA ARG A 8 -9.21 16.92 -2.15
C ARG A 8 -8.77 17.57 -0.84
N VAL A 9 -9.71 18.05 -0.03
CA VAL A 9 -9.41 18.69 1.27
C VAL A 9 -8.77 17.68 2.21
N ALA A 10 -9.42 16.53 2.44
CA ALA A 10 -8.89 15.47 3.28
C ALA A 10 -7.52 14.98 2.78
N THR A 11 -7.37 14.82 1.46
CA THR A 11 -6.11 14.46 0.82
C THR A 11 -5.01 15.46 1.17
N THR A 12 -5.23 16.76 0.92
CA THR A 12 -4.24 17.81 1.24
C THR A 12 -3.89 17.85 2.73
N LEU A 13 -4.88 17.71 3.62
CA LEU A 13 -4.62 17.71 5.05
C LEU A 13 -3.73 16.53 5.48
N ILE A 14 -4.01 15.32 4.98
CA ILE A 14 -3.30 14.10 5.38
C ILE A 14 -1.94 13.96 4.67
N THR A 15 -1.86 14.28 3.37
CA THR A 15 -0.65 14.03 2.57
C THR A 15 0.34 15.19 2.56
N LEU A 16 -0.08 16.41 2.94
CA LEU A 16 0.77 17.60 2.90
C LEU A 16 0.83 18.31 4.25
N VAL A 17 -0.30 18.76 4.79
CA VAL A 17 -0.31 19.62 5.99
C VAL A 17 0.20 18.87 7.22
N ALA A 18 -0.39 17.73 7.57
CA ALA A 18 0.03 16.96 8.75
C ALA A 18 1.50 16.50 8.68
N PRO A 19 2.01 15.96 7.55
CA PRO A 19 3.43 15.61 7.38
C PRO A 19 4.38 16.80 7.58
N LEU A 20 4.04 17.97 7.03
CA LEU A 20 4.84 19.19 7.19
C LEU A 20 4.79 19.73 8.63
N VAL A 21 3.65 19.61 9.31
CA VAL A 21 3.53 19.97 10.73
C VAL A 21 4.40 19.05 11.60
N ILE A 22 4.37 17.73 11.36
CA ILE A 22 5.23 16.78 12.09
C ILE A 22 6.71 17.15 11.93
N LEU A 23 7.15 17.40 10.71
CA LEU A 23 8.54 17.78 10.41
C LEU A 23 8.91 19.14 11.02
N GLY A 24 8.02 20.13 10.92
CA GLY A 24 8.22 21.46 11.48
C GLY A 24 8.31 21.42 13.01
N VAL A 25 7.43 20.68 13.68
CA VAL A 25 7.47 20.47 15.13
C VAL A 25 8.76 19.77 15.54
N ALA A 26 9.17 18.71 14.83
CA ALA A 26 10.44 18.02 15.11
C ALA A 26 11.65 18.96 14.97
N ALA A 27 11.68 19.81 13.94
CA ALA A 27 12.74 20.80 13.78
C ALA A 27 12.74 21.84 14.91
N LEU A 28 11.58 22.35 15.32
CA LEU A 28 11.49 23.30 16.44
C LEU A 28 11.96 22.67 17.75
N VAL A 29 11.61 21.40 18.00
CA VAL A 29 12.09 20.66 19.17
C VAL A 29 13.62 20.46 19.08
N ALA A 30 14.15 20.08 17.93
CA ALA A 30 15.59 19.95 17.73
C ALA A 30 16.34 21.27 17.99
N VAL A 31 15.82 22.40 17.49
CA VAL A 31 16.38 23.73 17.76
C VAL A 31 16.31 24.08 19.25
N SER A 32 15.23 23.71 19.94
CA SER A 32 15.10 23.94 21.39
C SER A 32 16.15 23.21 22.23
N TRP A 33 16.84 22.23 21.65
CA TRP A 33 17.91 21.48 22.29
C TRP A 33 19.30 22.03 21.97
N SER A 34 19.44 23.12 21.21
CA SER A 34 20.73 23.66 20.76
C SER A 34 21.74 23.81 21.89
N ASP A 35 21.31 24.32 23.04
CA ASP A 35 22.19 24.64 24.17
C ASP A 35 22.64 23.40 24.95
N GLN A 36 22.10 22.23 24.59
CA GLN A 36 22.36 20.95 25.24
C GLN A 36 23.10 19.97 24.34
N LEU A 37 23.45 20.39 23.13
CA LEU A 37 24.10 19.55 22.14
C LEU A 37 25.57 19.97 21.96
N PRO A 38 26.47 19.02 21.66
CA PRO A 38 27.83 19.35 21.25
C PRO A 38 27.81 20.12 19.91
N ASP A 39 28.81 20.99 19.70
CA ASP A 39 29.05 21.64 18.42
C ASP A 39 30.45 21.25 17.90
N PRO A 40 30.56 20.41 16.86
CA PRO A 40 29.50 19.86 16.01
C PRO A 40 28.71 18.69 16.63
N VAL A 41 27.53 18.37 16.08
CA VAL A 41 26.77 17.15 16.39
C VAL A 41 27.13 16.00 15.44
N ALA A 42 26.97 14.76 15.89
CA ALA A 42 26.96 13.59 15.03
C ALA A 42 25.71 13.59 14.14
N VAL A 43 25.92 13.38 12.85
CA VAL A 43 24.87 13.33 11.81
C VAL A 43 24.88 12.02 11.02
N HIS A 44 25.91 11.20 11.20
CA HIS A 44 26.05 9.89 10.58
C HIS A 44 26.68 8.89 11.56
N TRP A 45 26.27 7.62 11.45
CA TRP A 45 26.73 6.52 12.27
C TRP A 45 27.16 5.36 11.37
N GLY A 46 28.41 4.93 11.54
CA GLY A 46 28.96 3.71 10.98
C GLY A 46 28.74 2.50 11.89
N THR A 47 29.43 1.40 11.61
CA THR A 47 29.37 0.18 12.43
C THR A 47 30.06 0.31 13.78
N ASP A 48 31.05 1.20 13.88
CA ASP A 48 31.91 1.38 15.06
C ASP A 48 31.55 2.62 15.89
N GLY A 49 30.48 3.34 15.54
CA GLY A 49 30.04 4.56 16.21
C GLY A 49 29.78 5.73 15.26
N PRO A 50 29.64 6.97 15.78
CA PRO A 50 29.48 8.15 14.97
C PRO A 50 30.75 8.41 14.13
N ASP A 51 30.60 8.58 12.82
CA ASP A 51 31.69 8.75 11.85
C ASP A 51 31.50 9.97 10.92
N GLY A 52 30.42 10.73 11.11
CA GLY A 52 30.17 11.99 10.41
C GLY A 52 29.57 13.04 11.34
N PHE A 53 30.13 14.25 11.28
CA PHE A 53 29.81 15.35 12.18
C PHE A 53 29.49 16.63 11.40
N GLY A 54 28.60 17.46 11.92
CA GLY A 54 28.21 18.71 11.30
C GLY A 54 27.45 19.63 12.23
N SER A 55 27.05 20.80 11.73
CA SER A 55 26.23 21.73 12.51
C SER A 55 24.83 21.17 12.74
N LEU A 56 24.12 21.67 13.77
CA LEU A 56 22.71 21.34 13.99
C LEU A 56 21.83 21.62 12.76
N ALA A 57 22.14 22.69 12.01
CA ALA A 57 21.47 22.98 10.75
C ALA A 57 21.67 21.87 9.70
N SER A 58 22.88 21.30 9.62
CA SER A 58 23.17 20.18 8.71
C SER A 58 22.43 18.89 9.09
N ALA A 59 22.04 18.71 10.36
CA ALA A 59 21.18 17.61 10.79
C ALA A 59 19.70 17.83 10.41
N ILE A 60 19.21 19.07 10.56
CA ILE A 60 17.79 19.41 10.38
C ILE A 60 17.41 19.60 8.91
N VAL A 61 18.19 20.40 8.16
CA VAL A 61 17.80 20.88 6.82
C VAL A 61 17.58 19.74 5.82
N PRO A 62 18.48 18.73 5.70
CA PRO A 62 18.25 17.62 4.78
C PRO A 62 16.98 16.83 5.10
N MET A 63 16.68 16.61 6.38
CA MET A 63 15.47 15.89 6.81
C MET A 63 14.20 16.67 6.43
N LEU A 64 14.20 17.99 6.63
CA LEU A 64 13.09 18.85 6.22
C LEU A 64 12.92 18.88 4.70
N VAL A 65 14.00 19.01 3.94
CA VAL A 65 13.95 19.07 2.47
C VAL A 65 13.44 17.74 1.91
N VAL A 66 14.02 16.62 2.31
CA VAL A 66 13.59 15.29 1.86
C VAL A 66 12.14 15.02 2.26
N GLY A 67 11.79 15.29 3.52
CA GLY A 67 10.42 15.11 4.01
C GLY A 67 9.41 15.98 3.28
N ALA A 68 9.72 17.25 3.03
CA ALA A 68 8.85 18.16 2.29
C ALA A 68 8.68 17.72 0.82
N LEU A 69 9.75 17.32 0.14
CA LEU A 69 9.68 16.82 -1.24
C LEU A 69 8.82 15.56 -1.33
N LEU A 70 8.95 14.63 -0.39
CA LEU A 70 8.13 13.41 -0.34
C LEU A 70 6.66 13.72 -0.03
N ALA A 71 6.39 14.68 0.86
CA ALA A 71 5.04 15.14 1.16
C ALA A 71 4.40 15.82 -0.06
N ILE A 72 5.12 16.72 -0.73
CA ILE A 72 4.67 17.39 -1.96
C ILE A 72 4.44 16.38 -3.08
N GLY A 73 5.35 15.43 -3.30
CA GLY A 73 5.22 14.39 -4.32
C GLY A 73 4.02 13.47 -4.06
N SER A 74 3.84 13.03 -2.82
CA SER A 74 2.70 12.20 -2.41
C SER A 74 1.39 12.97 -2.53
N TRP A 75 1.37 14.22 -2.12
CA TRP A 75 0.23 15.12 -2.30
C TRP A 75 -0.11 15.31 -3.78
N ALA A 76 0.87 15.61 -4.62
CA ALA A 76 0.65 15.78 -6.06
C ALA A 76 0.08 14.50 -6.68
N LEU A 77 0.62 13.33 -6.32
CA LEU A 77 0.10 12.04 -6.76
C LEU A 77 -1.38 11.86 -6.36
N ALA A 78 -1.71 12.09 -5.10
CA ALA A 78 -3.08 11.91 -4.60
C ALA A 78 -4.05 12.98 -5.14
N PHE A 79 -3.61 14.22 -5.25
CA PHE A 79 -4.45 15.36 -5.66
C PHE A 79 -4.73 15.36 -7.17
N LEU A 80 -3.73 14.97 -7.98
CA LEU A 80 -3.82 14.98 -9.44
C LEU A 80 -4.29 13.63 -10.02
N ALA A 81 -3.94 12.51 -9.39
CA ALA A 81 -4.20 11.16 -9.90
C ALA A 81 -4.92 10.23 -8.90
N GLY A 82 -5.37 10.73 -7.74
CA GLY A 82 -6.03 9.95 -6.70
C GLY A 82 -7.50 9.64 -6.94
N HIS A 83 -7.91 9.34 -8.18
CA HIS A 83 -9.29 8.92 -8.47
C HIS A 83 -9.66 7.63 -7.73
N ALA A 84 -8.72 6.71 -7.58
CA ALA A 84 -8.87 5.50 -6.77
C ALA A 84 -8.43 5.74 -5.32
N SER A 85 -9.19 5.20 -4.38
CA SER A 85 -8.86 5.22 -2.95
C SER A 85 -7.52 4.57 -2.65
N SER A 86 -7.13 3.52 -3.38
CA SER A 86 -5.82 2.90 -3.24
C SER A 86 -4.67 3.88 -3.45
N THR A 87 -4.73 4.71 -4.50
CA THR A 87 -3.72 5.73 -4.80
C THR A 87 -3.65 6.77 -3.68
N ARG A 88 -4.81 7.25 -3.21
CA ARG A 88 -4.88 8.22 -2.10
C ARG A 88 -4.31 7.62 -0.81
N ARG A 89 -4.65 6.37 -0.49
CA ARG A 89 -4.20 5.65 0.71
C ARG A 89 -2.70 5.38 0.69
N ILE A 90 -2.14 4.97 -0.45
CA ILE A 90 -0.70 4.78 -0.62
C ILE A 90 0.03 6.11 -0.43
N ALA A 91 -0.43 7.17 -1.08
CA ALA A 91 0.17 8.50 -0.94
C ALA A 91 0.09 9.03 0.51
N ALA A 92 -1.06 8.89 1.17
CA ALA A 92 -1.26 9.26 2.57
C ALA A 92 -0.33 8.49 3.50
N GLY A 93 -0.29 7.16 3.35
CA GLY A 93 0.56 6.29 4.15
C GLY A 93 2.04 6.58 3.97
N SER A 94 2.51 6.70 2.73
CA SER A 94 3.91 7.01 2.43
C SER A 94 4.32 8.39 2.95
N SER A 95 3.46 9.41 2.78
CA SER A 95 3.77 10.77 3.23
C SER A 95 3.87 10.86 4.75
N LEU A 96 2.81 10.46 5.46
CA LEU A 96 2.77 10.59 6.92
C LEU A 96 3.76 9.63 7.61
N GLY A 97 3.86 8.40 7.09
CA GLY A 97 4.79 7.41 7.61
C GLY A 97 6.25 7.83 7.46
N MET A 98 6.63 8.39 6.30
CA MET A 98 8.00 8.87 6.11
C MET A 98 8.30 10.10 6.97
N SER A 99 7.38 11.06 7.08
CA SER A 99 7.57 12.23 7.96
C SER A 99 7.75 11.83 9.41
N ALA A 100 6.99 10.84 9.90
CA ALA A 100 7.15 10.31 11.25
C ALA A 100 8.51 9.61 11.42
N LEU A 101 8.92 8.78 10.46
CA LEU A 101 10.22 8.12 10.48
C LEU A 101 11.36 9.15 10.54
N LEU A 102 11.35 10.15 9.65
CA LEU A 102 12.37 11.20 9.62
C LEU A 102 12.38 12.04 10.90
N ALA A 103 11.21 12.38 11.45
CA ALA A 103 11.09 13.12 12.70
C ALA A 103 11.66 12.33 13.89
N VAL A 104 11.38 11.02 13.98
CA VAL A 104 11.92 10.18 15.06
C VAL A 104 13.42 9.97 14.90
N ILE A 105 13.93 9.79 13.67
CA ILE A 105 15.37 9.71 13.43
C ILE A 105 16.06 11.01 13.86
N LEU A 106 15.53 12.18 13.46
CA LEU A 106 16.08 13.48 13.83
C LEU A 106 16.09 13.69 15.35
N LEU A 107 14.95 13.49 16.01
CA LEU A 107 14.85 13.74 17.44
C LEU A 107 15.60 12.68 18.25
N GLY A 108 15.46 11.40 17.94
CA GLY A 108 16.12 10.37 18.72
C GLY A 108 17.64 10.35 18.55
N SER A 109 18.18 10.80 17.41
CA SER A 109 19.63 10.91 17.22
C SER A 109 20.22 12.13 17.94
N LEU A 110 19.49 13.24 18.03
CA LEU A 110 19.90 14.42 18.80
C LEU A 110 19.71 14.21 20.30
N ASP A 111 18.64 13.55 20.72
CA ASP A 111 18.39 13.24 22.13
C ASP A 111 19.53 12.40 22.73
N ALA A 112 20.03 11.43 21.97
CA ALA A 112 21.19 10.61 22.33
C ALA A 112 22.48 11.40 22.57
N GLN A 113 22.56 12.65 22.09
CA GLN A 113 23.74 13.51 22.19
C GLN A 113 23.60 14.57 23.27
N ARG A 114 22.44 14.69 23.93
CA ARG A 114 22.19 15.74 24.90
C ARG A 114 23.08 15.61 26.12
N GLY A 115 23.67 16.72 26.54
CA GLY A 115 24.60 16.80 27.66
C GLY A 115 26.01 16.32 27.34
N LEU A 116 26.28 15.85 26.12
CA LEU A 116 27.63 15.54 25.68
C LEU A 116 28.37 16.81 25.29
N THR A 117 29.65 16.88 25.64
CA THR A 117 30.55 17.95 25.17
C THR A 117 31.27 17.59 23.87
N ASP A 118 31.27 16.30 23.50
CA ASP A 118 31.93 15.77 22.32
C ASP A 118 31.00 14.75 21.62
N ALA A 119 30.67 15.01 20.36
CA ALA A 119 29.79 14.17 19.57
C ALA A 119 30.38 12.78 19.26
N THR A 120 31.70 12.59 19.34
CA THR A 120 32.32 11.26 19.14
C THR A 120 31.91 10.26 20.21
N GLN A 121 31.41 10.75 21.35
CA GLN A 121 30.90 9.94 22.46
C GLN A 121 29.42 9.55 22.30
N ALA A 122 28.76 9.98 21.23
CA ALA A 122 27.36 9.66 20.99
C ALA A 122 27.16 8.13 20.93
N PRO A 123 26.16 7.58 21.65
CA PRO A 123 25.89 6.16 21.60
C PRO A 123 25.30 5.75 20.24
N GLY A 124 25.27 4.43 20.00
CA GLY A 124 24.60 3.88 18.82
C GLY A 124 23.10 4.14 18.83
N ILE A 125 22.53 4.41 17.64
CA ILE A 125 21.13 4.82 17.47
C ILE A 125 20.20 3.67 16.99
N THR A 126 20.58 2.40 17.19
CA THR A 126 19.80 1.25 16.69
C THR A 126 18.37 1.24 17.23
N THR A 127 18.17 1.52 18.52
CA THR A 127 16.84 1.61 19.12
C THR A 127 16.02 2.74 18.49
N THR A 128 16.63 3.90 18.26
CA THR A 128 15.99 5.03 17.57
C THR A 128 15.53 4.63 16.17
N LEU A 129 16.35 3.91 15.40
CA LEU A 129 15.98 3.42 14.07
C LEU A 129 14.79 2.44 14.14
N LEU A 130 14.78 1.52 15.10
CA LEU A 130 13.66 0.59 15.30
C LEU A 130 12.37 1.33 15.64
N VAL A 131 12.43 2.29 16.57
CA VAL A 131 11.28 3.13 16.94
C VAL A 131 10.81 3.96 15.75
N ALA A 132 11.72 4.51 14.95
CA ALA A 132 11.37 5.29 13.75
C ALA A 132 10.64 4.45 12.71
N ILE A 133 11.09 3.21 12.47
CA ILE A 133 10.42 2.26 11.58
C ILE A 133 9.02 1.93 12.10
N VAL A 134 8.88 1.59 13.39
CA VAL A 134 7.58 1.25 13.99
C VAL A 134 6.63 2.44 13.95
N ALA A 135 7.09 3.64 14.32
CA ALA A 135 6.30 4.87 14.27
C ALA A 135 5.87 5.22 12.85
N GLY A 136 6.78 5.12 11.88
CA GLY A 136 6.50 5.35 10.47
C GLY A 136 5.48 4.37 9.90
N LEU A 137 5.60 3.08 10.20
CA LEU A 137 4.63 2.07 9.79
C LEU A 137 3.27 2.28 10.44
N ALA A 138 3.24 2.58 11.75
CA ALA A 138 2.00 2.80 12.48
C ALA A 138 1.24 4.03 11.97
N LEU A 139 1.92 5.17 11.81
CA LEU A 139 1.30 6.40 11.29
C LEU A 139 0.98 6.30 9.80
N GLY A 140 1.79 5.59 9.01
CA GLY A 140 1.47 5.31 7.61
C GLY A 140 0.23 4.43 7.47
N ALA A 141 0.11 3.37 8.27
CA ALA A 141 -1.07 2.51 8.29
C ALA A 141 -2.31 3.29 8.75
N LEU A 142 -2.18 4.10 9.81
CA LEU A 142 -3.25 4.98 10.28
C LEU A 142 -3.72 5.92 9.18
N ALA A 143 -2.79 6.61 8.49
CA ALA A 143 -3.10 7.51 7.39
C ALA A 143 -3.84 6.79 6.24
N ALA A 144 -3.43 5.58 5.90
CA ALA A 144 -4.11 4.77 4.90
C ALA A 144 -5.53 4.35 5.34
N VAL A 145 -5.74 4.06 6.62
CA VAL A 145 -7.06 3.68 7.17
C VAL A 145 -8.01 4.88 7.20
N VAL A 146 -7.56 6.02 7.70
CA VAL A 146 -8.40 7.24 7.82
C VAL A 146 -8.66 7.91 6.48
N THR A 147 -7.85 7.64 5.46
CA THR A 147 -8.07 8.16 4.11
C THR A 147 -9.39 7.62 3.53
N PRO A 148 -10.33 8.50 3.13
CA PRO A 148 -11.65 8.10 2.66
C PRO A 148 -11.60 7.09 1.51
N GLY A 149 -12.44 6.06 1.62
CA GLY A 149 -12.69 5.09 0.55
C GLY A 149 -13.34 5.73 -0.67
N ASP A 150 -13.52 4.95 -1.73
CA ASP A 150 -14.32 5.40 -2.87
C ASP A 150 -15.80 5.30 -2.51
N GLY A 151 -16.59 6.31 -2.90
CA GLY A 151 -18.04 6.29 -2.68
C GLY A 151 -18.72 5.25 -3.56
N ASP A 152 -19.86 4.74 -3.08
CA ASP A 152 -20.69 3.77 -3.80
C ASP A 152 -21.19 4.38 -5.11
N GLN A 153 -20.97 3.66 -6.21
CA GLN A 153 -21.43 4.05 -7.54
C GLN A 153 -22.29 2.93 -8.13
N PRO A 154 -23.55 2.78 -7.72
CA PRO A 154 -24.42 1.76 -8.28
C PRO A 154 -24.65 2.00 -9.78
N ALA A 155 -24.52 0.94 -10.57
CA ALA A 155 -24.86 0.95 -11.98
C ALA A 155 -26.38 1.03 -12.15
N THR A 156 -26.81 1.93 -13.03
CA THR A 156 -28.21 2.22 -13.33
C THR A 156 -28.72 1.49 -14.57
N GLN A 157 -27.83 1.03 -15.44
CA GLN A 157 -28.18 0.30 -16.66
C GLN A 157 -28.27 -1.20 -16.38
N PRO A 158 -29.16 -1.93 -17.07
CA PRO A 158 -29.20 -3.39 -17.03
C PRO A 158 -27.90 -3.97 -17.61
N ILE A 159 -27.54 -5.19 -17.22
CA ILE A 159 -26.42 -5.88 -17.87
C ILE A 159 -26.82 -6.16 -19.32
N ALA A 160 -25.87 -6.02 -20.24
CA ALA A 160 -26.07 -6.30 -21.65
C ALA A 160 -26.73 -7.68 -21.86
N ALA A 161 -27.70 -7.76 -22.78
CA ALA A 161 -28.53 -8.97 -22.96
C ALA A 161 -27.72 -10.18 -23.44
N ASP A 162 -26.62 -9.94 -24.13
CA ASP A 162 -25.67 -10.93 -24.66
C ASP A 162 -24.57 -11.34 -23.66
N ALA A 163 -24.46 -10.66 -22.52
CA ALA A 163 -23.50 -11.05 -21.48
C ALA A 163 -23.76 -12.48 -20.99
N PRO A 164 -22.71 -13.28 -20.72
CA PRO A 164 -22.87 -14.66 -20.26
C PRO A 164 -23.60 -14.68 -18.93
N ARG A 165 -24.58 -15.58 -18.80
CA ARG A 165 -25.40 -15.73 -17.58
C ARG A 165 -25.50 -17.20 -17.22
N LEU A 166 -25.46 -17.46 -15.91
CA LEU A 166 -25.78 -18.77 -15.38
C LEU A 166 -27.30 -18.86 -15.17
N THR A 167 -27.93 -19.89 -15.71
CA THR A 167 -29.36 -20.16 -15.49
C THR A 167 -29.57 -20.59 -14.04
N LEU A 168 -30.36 -19.82 -13.30
CA LEU A 168 -30.71 -20.09 -11.90
C LEU A 168 -32.23 -19.99 -11.74
N GLY A 169 -32.83 -20.88 -10.94
CA GLY A 169 -34.24 -20.79 -10.54
C GLY A 169 -34.51 -19.55 -9.68
N SER A 170 -35.74 -19.04 -9.66
CA SER A 170 -36.10 -17.74 -9.03
C SER A 170 -35.69 -17.61 -7.56
N THR A 171 -35.67 -18.71 -6.81
CA THR A 171 -35.26 -18.80 -5.41
C THR A 171 -33.89 -19.49 -5.21
N GLU A 172 -33.26 -19.91 -6.30
CA GLU A 172 -31.99 -20.64 -6.25
C GLU A 172 -30.85 -19.69 -5.85
N ARG A 173 -30.05 -20.16 -4.88
CA ARG A 173 -28.84 -19.50 -4.41
C ARG A 173 -27.63 -20.28 -4.91
N ALA A 174 -26.67 -19.56 -5.48
CA ALA A 174 -25.43 -20.14 -5.97
C ALA A 174 -24.24 -19.31 -5.50
N ALA A 175 -23.12 -19.99 -5.25
CA ALA A 175 -21.84 -19.37 -4.97
C ALA A 175 -20.77 -20.09 -5.79
N TRP A 176 -19.82 -19.32 -6.31
CA TRP A 176 -18.66 -19.84 -7.02
C TRP A 176 -17.40 -19.45 -6.24
N ARG A 177 -16.46 -20.39 -6.11
CA ARG A 177 -15.18 -20.15 -5.43
C ARG A 177 -14.03 -20.87 -6.11
N ARG A 178 -12.92 -20.17 -6.27
CA ARG A 178 -11.65 -20.70 -6.77
C ARG A 178 -10.48 -20.04 -6.05
N SER A 179 -9.42 -20.78 -5.84
CA SER A 179 -8.16 -20.24 -5.32
C SER A 179 -7.20 -20.03 -6.48
N ALA A 180 -6.53 -18.87 -6.50
CA ALA A 180 -5.49 -18.57 -7.45
C ALA A 180 -4.15 -18.49 -6.69
N PHE A 181 -3.10 -19.07 -7.27
CA PHE A 181 -1.78 -19.20 -6.64
C PHE A 181 -0.66 -18.86 -7.62
N SER A 182 0.37 -18.16 -7.16
CA SER A 182 1.55 -17.84 -7.98
C SER A 182 2.80 -18.61 -7.53
N ARG A 183 3.19 -19.62 -8.32
CA ARG A 183 4.46 -20.36 -8.11
C ARG A 183 5.68 -19.45 -8.24
N THR A 184 5.67 -18.51 -9.19
CA THR A 184 6.77 -17.56 -9.40
C THR A 184 6.96 -16.68 -8.18
N THR A 185 5.88 -16.09 -7.65
CA THR A 185 5.95 -15.28 -6.43
C THR A 185 6.43 -16.10 -5.23
N LEU A 186 5.98 -17.36 -5.09
CA LEU A 186 6.47 -18.23 -4.02
C LEU A 186 7.98 -18.44 -4.10
N VAL A 187 8.50 -18.88 -5.25
CA VAL A 187 9.92 -19.21 -5.41
C VAL A 187 10.80 -17.97 -5.21
N VAL A 188 10.45 -16.87 -5.88
CA VAL A 188 11.21 -15.61 -5.76
C VAL A 188 11.13 -15.05 -4.34
N GLY A 189 9.97 -15.10 -3.71
CA GLY A 189 9.78 -14.62 -2.34
C GLY A 189 10.57 -15.44 -1.32
N ILE A 190 10.53 -16.78 -1.41
CA ILE A 190 11.34 -17.65 -0.54
C ILE A 190 12.83 -17.37 -0.75
N ALA A 191 13.29 -17.26 -2.00
CA ALA A 191 14.68 -16.95 -2.29
C ALA A 191 15.11 -15.60 -1.68
N ALA A 192 14.29 -14.55 -1.80
CA ALA A 192 14.55 -13.26 -1.21
C ALA A 192 14.64 -13.32 0.33
N VAL A 193 13.68 -14.00 0.99
CA VAL A 193 13.68 -14.18 2.45
C VAL A 193 14.95 -14.93 2.89
N LEU A 194 15.30 -16.03 2.22
CA LEU A 194 16.49 -16.81 2.54
C LEU A 194 17.78 -16.00 2.37
N VAL A 195 17.90 -15.21 1.30
CA VAL A 195 19.06 -14.32 1.10
C VAL A 195 19.20 -13.33 2.27
N VAL A 196 18.11 -12.68 2.69
CA VAL A 196 18.17 -11.75 3.82
C VAL A 196 18.51 -12.47 5.13
N LEU A 197 17.97 -13.68 5.37
CA LEU A 197 18.33 -14.48 6.54
C LEU A 197 19.82 -14.88 6.55
N VAL A 198 20.36 -15.31 5.41
CA VAL A 198 21.80 -15.62 5.27
C VAL A 198 22.63 -14.37 5.54
N LEU A 199 22.26 -13.22 4.96
CA LEU A 199 22.94 -11.94 5.22
C LEU A 199 22.88 -11.56 6.71
N THR A 200 21.74 -11.78 7.37
CA THR A 200 21.57 -11.53 8.82
C THR A 200 22.61 -12.30 9.63
N VAL A 201 22.81 -13.59 9.33
CA VAL A 201 23.76 -14.45 10.05
C VAL A 201 25.21 -14.12 9.69
N VAL A 202 25.53 -13.96 8.40
CA VAL A 202 26.91 -13.72 7.92
C VAL A 202 27.44 -12.37 8.40
N THR A 203 26.62 -11.32 8.32
CA THR A 203 27.01 -9.96 8.74
C THR A 203 26.86 -9.72 10.25
N ARG A 204 26.16 -10.63 10.96
CA ARG A 204 25.73 -10.47 12.35
C ARG A 204 24.86 -9.23 12.62
N VAL A 205 24.25 -8.65 11.57
CA VAL A 205 23.32 -7.54 11.69
C VAL A 205 21.92 -8.10 11.97
N TRP A 206 21.67 -8.48 13.23
CA TRP A 206 20.39 -9.07 13.67
C TRP A 206 19.12 -8.32 13.27
N PRO A 207 19.08 -6.97 13.20
CA PRO A 207 17.91 -6.25 12.69
C PRO A 207 17.48 -6.61 11.27
N LEU A 208 18.38 -7.16 10.43
CA LEU A 208 18.00 -7.70 9.11
C LEU A 208 17.01 -8.87 9.22
N GLY A 209 16.95 -9.56 10.35
CA GLY A 209 15.92 -10.57 10.62
C GLY A 209 14.50 -10.00 10.62
N LEU A 210 14.32 -8.73 11.02
CA LEU A 210 13.03 -8.04 10.93
C LEU A 210 12.66 -7.76 9.48
N LEU A 211 13.63 -7.42 8.62
CA LEU A 211 13.41 -7.28 7.18
C LEU A 211 13.01 -8.62 6.56
N ALA A 212 13.69 -9.71 6.92
CA ALA A 212 13.32 -11.05 6.47
C ALA A 212 11.89 -11.43 6.89
N LEU A 213 11.51 -11.13 8.14
CA LEU A 213 10.15 -11.33 8.64
C LEU A 213 9.13 -10.48 7.86
N ALA A 214 9.43 -9.20 7.61
CA ALA A 214 8.57 -8.32 6.83
C ALA A 214 8.37 -8.83 5.39
N LEU A 215 9.44 -9.32 4.74
CA LEU A 215 9.37 -9.94 3.42
C LEU A 215 8.56 -11.25 3.43
N ALA A 216 8.68 -12.05 4.49
CA ALA A 216 7.90 -13.29 4.64
C ALA A 216 6.40 -12.99 4.79
N VAL A 217 6.05 -12.00 5.62
CA VAL A 217 4.66 -11.53 5.75
C VAL A 217 4.15 -10.99 4.42
N LEU A 218 4.93 -10.16 3.73
CA LEU A 218 4.58 -9.64 2.41
C LEU A 218 4.33 -10.79 1.41
N LEU A 219 5.20 -11.80 1.39
CA LEU A 219 5.02 -12.99 0.56
C LEU A 219 3.69 -13.68 0.85
N LEU A 220 3.38 -13.96 2.12
CA LEU A 220 2.12 -14.60 2.52
C LEU A 220 0.90 -13.79 2.08
N THR A 221 0.98 -12.47 2.08
CA THR A 221 -0.11 -11.61 1.59
C THR A 221 -0.25 -11.60 0.06
N MET A 222 0.80 -11.94 -0.71
CA MET A 222 0.80 -11.80 -2.17
C MET A 222 0.74 -13.12 -2.95
N VAL A 223 1.01 -14.26 -2.29
CA VAL A 223 1.25 -15.54 -2.98
C VAL A 223 -0.03 -16.21 -3.49
N ALA A 224 -1.14 -16.06 -2.77
CA ALA A 224 -2.40 -16.71 -3.11
C ALA A 224 -3.60 -15.85 -2.75
N PHE A 225 -4.65 -15.98 -3.54
CA PHE A 225 -5.93 -15.29 -3.35
C PHE A 225 -7.08 -16.27 -3.52
N ASP A 226 -8.01 -16.25 -2.57
CA ASP A 226 -9.30 -16.90 -2.71
C ASP A 226 -10.27 -15.93 -3.37
N VAL A 227 -10.86 -16.37 -4.48
CA VAL A 227 -11.81 -15.61 -5.28
C VAL A 227 -13.18 -16.26 -5.13
N SER A 228 -14.18 -15.47 -4.76
CA SER A 228 -15.56 -15.92 -4.63
C SER A 228 -16.54 -14.96 -5.26
N VAL A 229 -17.59 -15.51 -5.87
CA VAL A 229 -18.77 -14.78 -6.35
C VAL A 229 -19.98 -15.31 -5.60
N ASP A 230 -20.69 -14.45 -4.88
CA ASP A 230 -21.90 -14.77 -4.13
C ASP A 230 -22.90 -13.58 -4.12
N GLU A 231 -23.97 -13.67 -3.32
CA GLU A 231 -24.99 -12.60 -3.18
C GLU A 231 -24.44 -11.24 -2.71
N ARG A 232 -23.20 -11.18 -2.21
CA ARG A 232 -22.52 -9.93 -1.83
C ARG A 232 -21.73 -9.33 -3.00
N GLY A 233 -21.40 -10.13 -4.00
CA GLY A 233 -20.65 -9.75 -5.18
C GLY A 233 -19.37 -10.55 -5.37
N LEU A 234 -18.39 -9.95 -6.02
CA LEU A 234 -17.07 -10.55 -6.22
C LEU A 234 -16.14 -10.15 -5.07
N VAL A 235 -15.55 -11.12 -4.40
CA VAL A 235 -14.52 -10.89 -3.38
C VAL A 235 -13.29 -11.71 -3.72
N ALA A 236 -12.14 -11.06 -3.81
CA ALA A 236 -10.83 -11.71 -3.91
C ALA A 236 -9.99 -11.33 -2.70
N ARG A 237 -9.66 -12.31 -1.87
CA ARG A 237 -9.03 -12.12 -0.56
C ARG A 237 -7.72 -12.88 -0.49
N SER A 238 -6.67 -12.21 -0.04
CA SER A 238 -5.39 -12.83 0.29
C SER A 238 -5.48 -13.80 1.47
N LEU A 239 -4.51 -14.72 1.61
CA LEU A 239 -4.41 -15.69 2.71
C LEU A 239 -4.52 -15.07 4.10
N LEU A 240 -3.91 -13.89 4.33
CA LEU A 240 -3.97 -13.20 5.62
C LEU A 240 -5.16 -12.25 5.76
N GLY A 241 -6.13 -12.32 4.84
CA GLY A 241 -7.31 -11.44 4.82
C GLY A 241 -7.06 -10.05 4.21
N TRP A 242 -5.80 -9.65 4.03
CA TRP A 242 -5.41 -8.43 3.36
C TRP A 242 -4.20 -8.65 2.43
N PRO A 243 -4.19 -8.05 1.22
CA PRO A 243 -5.22 -7.18 0.64
C PRO A 243 -6.49 -7.95 0.22
N THR A 244 -7.60 -7.22 0.15
CA THR A 244 -8.90 -7.71 -0.36
C THR A 244 -9.41 -6.77 -1.45
N LEU A 245 -9.83 -7.33 -2.58
CA LEU A 245 -10.55 -6.66 -3.65
C LEU A 245 -12.02 -7.08 -3.59
N SER A 246 -12.93 -6.11 -3.49
CA SER A 246 -14.38 -6.37 -3.48
C SER A 246 -15.07 -5.59 -4.60
N VAL A 247 -15.94 -6.24 -5.37
CA VAL A 247 -16.90 -5.64 -6.30
C VAL A 247 -18.31 -5.90 -5.74
N PRO A 248 -19.01 -4.88 -5.22
CA PRO A 248 -20.43 -5.02 -4.90
C PRO A 248 -21.25 -5.31 -6.16
N LEU A 249 -22.31 -6.12 -6.04
CA LEU A 249 -23.17 -6.50 -7.18
C LEU A 249 -23.78 -5.30 -7.91
N ASP A 250 -24.14 -4.25 -7.17
CA ASP A 250 -24.75 -3.07 -7.74
C ASP A 250 -23.78 -2.23 -8.57
N GLU A 251 -22.46 -2.34 -8.37
CA GLU A 251 -21.46 -1.67 -9.20
C GLU A 251 -21.07 -2.43 -10.47
N VAL A 252 -21.47 -3.70 -10.62
CA VAL A 252 -21.06 -4.57 -11.74
C VAL A 252 -21.71 -4.14 -13.05
N VAL A 253 -20.99 -3.49 -13.95
CA VAL A 253 -21.54 -3.14 -15.28
C VAL A 253 -21.63 -4.39 -16.14
N GLU A 254 -20.56 -5.18 -16.18
CA GLU A 254 -20.46 -6.40 -16.98
C GLU A 254 -19.30 -7.25 -16.47
N ALA A 255 -19.49 -8.57 -16.45
CA ALA A 255 -18.44 -9.54 -16.19
C ALA A 255 -18.20 -10.43 -17.42
N GLY A 256 -16.93 -10.69 -17.72
CA GLY A 256 -16.50 -11.52 -18.85
C GLY A 256 -15.19 -12.23 -18.58
N VAL A 257 -14.67 -12.87 -19.62
CA VAL A 257 -13.38 -13.57 -19.59
C VAL A 257 -12.40 -12.82 -20.46
N ALA A 258 -11.21 -12.58 -19.92
CA ALA A 258 -10.08 -12.03 -20.65
C ALA A 258 -8.87 -12.97 -20.52
N THR A 259 -8.02 -13.01 -21.54
CA THR A 259 -6.73 -13.70 -21.46
C THR A 259 -5.65 -12.70 -21.06
N VAL A 260 -4.96 -12.99 -19.96
CA VAL A 260 -3.95 -12.09 -19.38
C VAL A 260 -2.54 -12.66 -19.52
N HIS A 261 -1.62 -11.81 -19.97
CA HIS A 261 -0.19 -12.05 -20.00
C HIS A 261 0.48 -11.20 -18.89
N PRO A 262 0.98 -11.81 -17.80
CA PRO A 262 1.35 -11.07 -16.59
C PRO A 262 2.35 -9.94 -16.81
N VAL A 263 3.43 -10.21 -17.55
CA VAL A 263 4.49 -9.24 -17.81
C VAL A 263 4.04 -8.16 -18.81
N LYS A 264 3.37 -8.56 -19.89
CA LYS A 264 2.97 -7.66 -20.98
C LYS A 264 1.85 -6.70 -20.57
N ASP A 265 0.85 -7.21 -19.85
CA ASP A 265 -0.39 -6.47 -19.59
C ASP A 265 -0.36 -5.74 -18.24
N PHE A 266 0.40 -6.27 -17.27
CA PHE A 266 0.41 -5.75 -15.89
C PHE A 266 1.82 -5.50 -15.31
N GLY A 267 2.89 -5.78 -16.06
CA GLY A 267 4.26 -5.58 -15.60
C GLY A 267 4.74 -6.59 -14.56
N GLY A 268 4.06 -7.74 -14.42
CA GLY A 268 4.47 -8.85 -13.56
C GLY A 268 3.31 -9.45 -12.75
N TRP A 269 3.65 -10.27 -11.75
CA TRP A 269 2.70 -11.01 -10.91
C TRP A 269 2.34 -10.28 -9.61
N GLY A 270 1.19 -10.59 -9.02
CA GLY A 270 0.72 -10.06 -7.74
C GLY A 270 -0.49 -9.13 -7.87
N TYR A 271 -0.73 -8.34 -6.81
CA TYR A 271 -1.71 -7.27 -6.80
C TYR A 271 -1.16 -6.04 -7.55
N ARG A 272 -1.86 -5.59 -8.58
CA ARG A 272 -1.40 -4.56 -9.53
C ARG A 272 -2.42 -3.46 -9.68
N LEU A 273 -1.94 -2.22 -9.64
CA LEU A 273 -2.71 -1.03 -10.02
C LEU A 273 -2.31 -0.64 -11.44
N GLY A 274 -3.17 -0.94 -12.40
CA GLY A 274 -3.00 -0.57 -13.81
C GLY A 274 -3.42 0.86 -14.11
N ARG A 275 -3.14 1.32 -15.33
CA ARG A 275 -3.60 2.64 -15.82
C ARG A 275 -5.12 2.61 -16.05
N GLY A 276 -5.77 3.75 -15.85
CA GLY A 276 -7.19 3.93 -16.18
C GLY A 276 -8.16 3.15 -15.28
N GLY A 277 -7.86 3.01 -13.98
CA GLY A 277 -8.77 2.35 -13.03
C GLY A 277 -8.80 0.82 -13.10
N ARG A 278 -7.91 0.20 -13.90
CA ARG A 278 -7.73 -1.26 -13.94
C ARG A 278 -7.00 -1.72 -12.67
N THR A 279 -7.59 -2.63 -11.90
CA THR A 279 -6.94 -3.33 -10.78
C THR A 279 -6.81 -4.80 -11.13
N GLY A 280 -5.60 -5.33 -11.05
CA GLY A 280 -5.28 -6.70 -11.42
C GLY A 280 -4.84 -7.54 -10.22
N ILE A 281 -5.41 -8.72 -10.02
CA ILE A 281 -4.82 -9.79 -9.21
C ILE A 281 -4.31 -10.84 -10.20
N VAL A 282 -3.02 -10.77 -10.50
CA VAL A 282 -2.39 -11.50 -11.61
C VAL A 282 -1.38 -12.48 -11.04
N LEU A 283 -1.81 -13.72 -10.81
CA LEU A 283 -0.99 -14.74 -10.16
C LEU A 283 -0.39 -15.73 -11.17
N ARG A 284 -0.98 -15.82 -12.37
CA ARG A 284 -0.54 -16.67 -13.48
C ARG A 284 -0.97 -16.05 -14.82
N GLY A 285 -0.41 -16.53 -15.93
CA GLY A 285 -0.94 -16.22 -17.25
C GLY A 285 -2.13 -17.10 -17.62
N GLY A 286 -2.97 -16.63 -18.53
CA GLY A 286 -4.15 -17.35 -19.03
C GLY A 286 -5.45 -16.67 -18.67
N ASP A 287 -6.49 -17.47 -18.47
CA ASP A 287 -7.86 -16.97 -18.25
C ASP A 287 -7.97 -16.15 -16.97
N ALA A 288 -8.72 -15.05 -17.10
CA ALA A 288 -9.00 -14.11 -16.03
C ALA A 288 -10.47 -13.70 -16.06
N LEU A 289 -11.04 -13.55 -14.87
CA LEU A 289 -12.31 -12.90 -14.65
C LEU A 289 -12.10 -11.38 -14.78
N GLU A 290 -12.65 -10.78 -15.83
CA GLU A 290 -12.66 -9.33 -16.03
C GLU A 290 -14.05 -8.79 -15.67
N VAL A 291 -14.08 -7.82 -14.74
CA VAL A 291 -15.31 -7.20 -14.25
C VAL A 291 -15.21 -5.71 -14.45
N ARG A 292 -16.01 -5.21 -15.38
CA ARG A 292 -16.23 -3.78 -15.59
C ARG A 292 -17.16 -3.28 -14.50
N ARG A 293 -16.77 -2.17 -13.90
CA ARG A 293 -17.53 -1.49 -12.85
C ARG A 293 -17.88 -0.08 -13.30
N THR A 294 -18.78 0.54 -12.57
CA THR A 294 -19.05 1.97 -12.67
C THR A 294 -17.81 2.83 -12.42
N GLY A 295 -17.81 4.04 -13.00
CA GLY A 295 -16.70 4.98 -12.89
C GLY A 295 -15.45 4.56 -13.68
N ASP A 296 -15.64 3.83 -14.79
CA ASP A 296 -14.58 3.30 -15.67
C ASP A 296 -13.56 2.39 -14.97
N ARG A 297 -13.93 1.85 -13.81
CA ARG A 297 -13.08 0.92 -13.04
C ARG A 297 -13.20 -0.48 -13.61
N VAL A 298 -12.10 -1.22 -13.65
CA VAL A 298 -12.10 -2.62 -14.11
C VAL A 298 -11.30 -3.46 -13.14
N ALA A 299 -11.86 -4.58 -12.70
CA ALA A 299 -11.17 -5.58 -11.89
C ALA A 299 -10.82 -6.79 -12.76
N VAL A 300 -9.57 -7.24 -12.74
CA VAL A 300 -9.11 -8.39 -13.51
C VAL A 300 -8.44 -9.37 -12.56
N ILE A 301 -8.91 -10.61 -12.53
CA ILE A 301 -8.40 -11.63 -11.59
C ILE A 301 -8.09 -12.90 -12.38
N THR A 302 -6.82 -13.28 -12.46
CA THR A 302 -6.41 -14.51 -13.13
C THR A 302 -6.80 -15.71 -12.26
N VAL A 303 -7.68 -16.57 -12.77
CA VAL A 303 -8.29 -17.65 -12.00
C VAL A 303 -8.80 -18.74 -12.95
N ASP A 304 -8.85 -19.98 -12.48
CA ASP A 304 -9.48 -21.06 -13.25
C ASP A 304 -10.99 -20.85 -13.33
N ASP A 305 -11.62 -21.38 -14.38
CA ASP A 305 -13.09 -21.38 -14.51
C ASP A 305 -13.71 -19.97 -14.43
N ALA A 306 -12.99 -18.98 -14.99
CA ALA A 306 -13.40 -17.57 -15.02
C ALA A 306 -14.75 -17.37 -15.73
N ALA A 307 -15.06 -18.20 -16.73
CA ALA A 307 -16.33 -18.17 -17.46
C ALA A 307 -17.54 -18.40 -16.55
N THR A 308 -17.48 -19.43 -15.70
CA THR A 308 -18.56 -19.73 -14.74
C THR A 308 -18.69 -18.63 -13.70
N GLY A 309 -17.57 -18.11 -13.18
CA GLY A 309 -17.56 -16.98 -12.25
C GLY A 309 -18.19 -15.71 -12.86
N ALA A 310 -17.85 -15.38 -14.10
CA ALA A 310 -18.42 -14.24 -14.84
C ALA A 310 -19.94 -14.41 -15.06
N ALA A 311 -20.34 -15.60 -15.52
CA ALA A 311 -21.74 -15.92 -15.79
C ALA A 311 -22.61 -15.82 -14.52
N LEU A 312 -22.12 -16.34 -13.39
CA LEU A 312 -22.79 -16.21 -12.11
C LEU A 312 -22.87 -14.75 -11.66
N LEU A 313 -21.78 -13.99 -11.78
CA LEU A 313 -21.72 -12.60 -11.33
C LEU A 313 -22.72 -11.72 -12.10
N ASN A 314 -22.84 -11.90 -13.41
CA ASN A 314 -23.84 -11.21 -14.22
C ASN A 314 -25.27 -11.56 -13.77
N THR A 315 -25.58 -12.86 -13.59
CA THR A 315 -26.91 -13.27 -13.12
C THR A 315 -27.26 -12.67 -11.76
N LEU A 316 -26.33 -12.64 -10.81
CA LEU A 316 -26.57 -12.09 -9.48
C LEU A 316 -26.73 -10.57 -9.50
N ALA A 317 -25.95 -9.86 -10.31
CA ALA A 317 -26.04 -8.40 -10.44
C ALA A 317 -27.37 -7.97 -11.09
N ASP A 318 -27.85 -8.68 -12.11
CA ASP A 318 -29.19 -8.44 -12.69
C ASP A 318 -30.30 -8.68 -11.66
N ARG A 319 -30.23 -9.78 -10.89
CA ARG A 319 -31.20 -10.05 -9.81
C ARG A 319 -31.19 -9.00 -8.72
N ALA A 320 -30.00 -8.51 -8.33
CA ALA A 320 -29.87 -7.48 -7.31
C ALA A 320 -30.52 -6.17 -7.76
N ARG A 321 -30.41 -5.82 -9.06
CA ARG A 321 -31.10 -4.66 -9.64
C ARG A 321 -32.60 -4.83 -9.73
N ALA A 322 -33.09 -5.99 -10.15
CA ALA A 322 -34.52 -6.26 -10.26
C ALA A 322 -35.27 -6.25 -8.91
N ARG A 323 -34.54 -6.38 -7.80
CA ARG A 323 -35.09 -6.31 -6.43
C ARG A 323 -35.09 -4.90 -5.83
N ARG A 324 -34.47 -3.92 -6.49
CA ARG A 324 -34.54 -2.50 -6.10
C ARG A 324 -35.77 -1.85 -6.70
#